data_AF-A0A955M2N5-F1
#
_entry.id   AF-A0A955M2N5-F1
#
_cell.length_a   1.000
_cell.length_b   1.000
_cell.length_c   1.000
_cell.angle_alpha   90.00
_cell.angle_beta   90.00
_cell.angle_gamma   90.00
#
_symmetry.space_group_name_H-M   'P 1'
#
loop_
_entity.id
_entity.type
_entity.pdbx_description
1 polymer ?
#
loop_
_entity_poly.entity_id
_entity_poly.type
_entity_poly.pdbx_seq_one_letter_code
_entity_poly.pdbx_strand_id
1 'polypeptide(L)'
;QTFSENGFPFARSLPYIVGYTELICSFLFFLGLFTRPVAFILSSILFVATFTIHLEGDINYPFLMYTCCIAILYFGGGKFSMDTILNKKLMT
;
A
#
# COMPACT_ATOMS: atom_id res chain seq x y z
N GLN A 1 2.53 -19.57 1.29
CA GLN A 1 3.53 -19.28 0.25
C GLN A 1 4.58 -18.36 0.84
N THR A 2 5.84 -18.77 0.84
CA THR A 2 6.97 -17.99 1.36
C THR A 2 7.82 -17.47 0.21
N PHE A 3 8.48 -16.32 0.40
CA PHE A 3 9.38 -15.74 -0.61
C PHE A 3 10.54 -16.67 -1.01
N SER A 4 10.83 -17.70 -0.20
CA SER A 4 11.82 -18.73 -0.49
C SER A 4 11.38 -19.71 -1.57
N GLU A 5 10.07 -19.94 -1.72
CA GLU A 5 9.51 -20.81 -2.75
C GLU A 5 9.50 -20.13 -4.12
N ASN A 6 9.41 -18.79 -4.15
CA ASN A 6 9.36 -17.98 -5.36
C ASN A 6 10.73 -17.60 -5.95
N GLY A 7 11.83 -18.15 -5.44
CA GLY A 7 13.16 -18.00 -6.04
C GLY A 7 13.81 -16.62 -5.86
N PHE A 8 13.38 -15.80 -4.90
CA PHE A 8 14.01 -14.50 -4.67
C PHE A 8 15.41 -14.63 -4.02
N PRO A 9 16.43 -13.89 -4.51
CA PRO A 9 17.81 -13.95 -3.99
C PRO A 9 17.95 -13.47 -2.54
N PHE A 10 16.90 -12.89 -1.94
CA PHE A 10 16.87 -12.35 -0.58
C PHE A 10 15.59 -12.74 0.18
N ALA A 11 15.15 -13.99 0.04
CA ALA A 11 13.90 -14.51 0.62
C ALA A 11 13.72 -14.30 2.13
N ARG A 12 14.81 -14.17 2.90
CA ARG A 12 14.75 -13.94 4.35
C ARG A 12 14.59 -12.47 4.72
N SER A 13 15.22 -11.54 4.02
CA SER A 13 15.23 -10.11 4.40
C SER A 13 14.12 -9.29 3.76
N LEU A 14 13.75 -9.59 2.50
CA LEU A 14 12.66 -8.92 1.77
C LEU A 14 11.33 -8.88 2.53
N PRO A 15 10.81 -9.99 3.11
CA PRO A 15 9.56 -9.94 3.87
C PRO A 15 9.58 -8.95 5.02
N TYR A 16 10.71 -8.78 5.72
CA TYR A 16 10.81 -7.80 6.80
C TYR A 16 10.71 -6.37 6.25
N ILE A 17 11.42 -6.07 5.17
CA ILE A 17 11.39 -4.74 4.53
C ILE A 17 9.96 -4.42 4.05
N VAL A 18 9.32 -5.38 3.38
CA VAL A 18 7.93 -5.25 2.91
C VAL A 18 6.99 -5.03 4.09
N GLY A 19 7.08 -5.86 5.14
CA GLY A 19 6.22 -5.75 6.32
C GLY A 19 6.36 -4.42 7.06
N TYR A 20 7.58 -3.92 7.25
CA TYR A 20 7.79 -2.60 7.87
C TYR A 20 7.24 -1.47 6.97
N THR A 21 7.42 -1.58 5.65
CA THR A 21 6.90 -0.58 4.71
C THR A 21 5.38 -0.57 4.70
N GLU A 22 4.73 -1.74 4.70
CA GLU A 22 3.27 -1.85 4.79
C GLU A 22 2.74 -1.25 6.10
N LEU A 23 3.38 -1.51 7.24
CA LEU A 23 2.96 -0.93 8.52
C LEU A 23 3.07 0.60 8.52
N ILE A 24 4.19 1.14 8.04
CA ILE A 24 4.42 2.58 8.00
C ILE A 24 3.45 3.25 7.02
N CYS A 25 3.31 2.71 5.81
CA CYS A 25 2.38 3.24 4.82
C CYS A 25 0.92 3.11 5.27
N SER A 26 0.50 1.99 5.85
CA SER A 26 -0.89 1.81 6.30
C SER A 26 -1.22 2.74 7.48
N PHE A 27 -0.27 2.98 8.39
CA PHE A 27 -0.42 3.97 9.45
C PHE A 27 -0.55 5.40 8.90
N LEU A 28 0.31 5.77 7.95
CA LEU A 28 0.28 7.09 7.33
C LEU A 28 -0.98 7.29 6.46
N PHE A 29 -1.43 6.21 5.82
CA PHE A 29 -2.68 6.14 5.06
C PHE A 29 -3.89 6.35 5.96
N PHE A 30 -3.91 5.70 7.13
CA PHE A 30 -4.97 5.86 8.14
C PHE A 30 -5.04 7.28 8.69
N LEU A 31 -3.88 7.92 8.89
CA LEU A 31 -3.81 9.33 9.29
C LEU A 31 -4.28 10.30 8.20
N GLY A 32 -4.46 9.84 6.95
CA GLY A 32 -4.90 10.69 5.86
C GLY A 32 -3.89 11.80 5.50
N LEU A 33 -2.60 11.56 5.76
CA LEU A 33 -1.51 12.47 5.45
C LEU A 33 -0.72 11.89 4.27
N PHE A 34 -0.46 12.70 3.24
CA PHE A 34 0.19 12.27 1.99
C PHE A 34 -0.51 11.06 1.33
N THR A 35 -1.84 11.06 1.29
CA THR A 35 -2.63 9.92 0.78
C THR A 35 -2.27 9.48 -0.64
N ARG A 36 -1.82 10.41 -1.50
CA ARG A 36 -1.39 10.11 -2.89
C ARG A 36 -0.12 9.26 -2.97
N PRO A 37 1.06 9.69 -2.46
CA PRO A 37 2.28 8.88 -2.54
C PRO A 37 2.20 7.61 -1.68
N VAL A 38 1.49 7.64 -0.54
CA VAL A 38 1.32 6.46 0.30
C VAL A 38 0.52 5.37 -0.39
N ALA A 39 -0.59 5.73 -1.04
CA ALA A 39 -1.39 4.78 -1.81
C ALA A 39 -0.62 4.22 -3.01
N PHE A 40 0.28 5.00 -3.62
CA PHE A 40 1.17 4.53 -4.69
C PHE A 40 2.11 3.43 -4.18
N ILE A 41 2.78 3.68 -3.05
CA ILE A 41 3.69 2.71 -2.44
C ILE A 41 2.92 1.44 -2.02
N LEU A 42 1.79 1.59 -1.33
CA LEU A 42 0.97 0.46 -0.88
C LEU A 42 0.43 -0.38 -2.05
N SER A 43 -0.03 0.28 -3.12
CA SER A 43 -0.47 -0.38 -4.35
C SER A 43 0.66 -1.17 -5.02
N SER A 44 1.88 -0.63 -5.06
CA SER A 44 3.04 -1.34 -5.63
C SER A 44 3.41 -2.60 -4.83
N ILE A 45 3.31 -2.56 -3.50
CA ILE A 45 3.58 -3.70 -2.62
C ILE A 45 2.52 -4.78 -2.83
N LEU A 46 1.24 -4.39 -2.82
CA LEU A 46 0.14 -5.33 -3.03
C LEU A 46 0.15 -5.94 -4.43
N PHE A 47 0.58 -5.19 -5.45
CA PHE A 47 0.79 -5.74 -6.79
C PHE A 47 1.83 -6.86 -6.79
N VAL A 48 3.02 -6.59 -6.25
CA VAL A 48 4.10 -7.60 -6.15
C VAL A 48 3.68 -8.76 -5.25
N ALA A 49 3.04 -8.50 -4.12
CA ALA A 49 2.57 -9.53 -3.19
C ALA A 49 1.49 -10.43 -3.81
N THR A 50 0.57 -9.87 -4.60
CA THR A 50 -0.44 -10.65 -5.33
C THR A 50 0.23 -11.54 -6.38
N PHE A 51 1.13 -10.95 -7.18
CA PHE A 51 1.77 -11.65 -8.29
C PHE A 51 2.89 -12.60 -7.86
N THR A 52 3.41 -12.51 -6.66
CA THR A 52 4.47 -13.42 -6.24
C THR A 52 4.07 -14.32 -5.09
N ILE A 53 3.22 -13.89 -4.17
CA ILE A 53 2.92 -14.66 -2.96
C ILE A 53 1.56 -15.33 -3.04
N HIS A 54 0.62 -14.82 -3.83
CA HIS A 54 -0.75 -15.33 -3.88
C HIS A 54 -1.13 -15.93 -5.24
N LEU A 55 -0.19 -16.06 -6.16
CA LEU A 55 -0.46 -16.51 -7.53
C LEU A 55 -0.93 -17.98 -7.59
N GLU A 56 -0.60 -18.80 -6.58
CA GLU A 56 -1.10 -20.18 -6.44
C GLU A 56 -2.08 -20.34 -5.25
N GLY A 57 -2.45 -19.24 -4.60
CA GLY A 57 -3.31 -19.19 -3.41
C GLY A 57 -4.60 -18.37 -3.63
N ASP A 58 -5.25 -17.95 -2.54
CA ASP A 58 -6.44 -17.11 -2.63
C ASP A 58 -6.08 -15.67 -3.06
N ILE A 59 -6.29 -15.39 -4.34
CA ILE A 59 -6.02 -14.08 -4.96
C ILE A 59 -7.04 -13.00 -4.57
N ASN A 60 -8.20 -13.38 -4.00
CA ASN A 60 -9.34 -12.47 -3.87
C ASN A 60 -9.05 -11.33 -2.89
N TYR A 61 -8.47 -11.63 -1.73
CA TYR A 61 -8.14 -10.64 -0.70
C TYR A 61 -7.11 -9.60 -1.14
N PRO A 62 -5.92 -9.98 -1.63
CA PRO A 62 -4.90 -9.01 -2.01
C PRO A 62 -5.30 -8.22 -3.27
N PHE A 63 -6.07 -8.82 -4.18
CA PHE A 63 -6.60 -8.11 -5.35
C PHE A 63 -7.69 -7.09 -4.98
N LEU A 64 -8.55 -7.41 -4.01
CA LEU A 64 -9.52 -6.45 -3.48
C LEU A 64 -8.82 -5.26 -2.81
N MET A 65 -7.83 -5.51 -1.96
CA MET A 65 -7.03 -4.44 -1.36
C MET A 65 -6.28 -3.59 -2.40
N TYR A 66 -5.74 -4.22 -3.45
CA TYR A 66 -5.08 -3.51 -4.55
C TYR A 66 -6.05 -2.60 -5.29
N THR A 67 -7.25 -3.08 -5.63
CA THR A 67 -8.27 -2.27 -6.31
C THR A 67 -8.79 -1.13 -5.42
N CYS A 68 -8.93 -1.35 -4.11
CA CYS A 68 -9.20 -0.27 -3.16
C CYS A 68 -8.09 0.79 -3.14
N CYS A 69 -6.82 0.39 -3.15
CA CYS A 69 -5.69 1.33 -3.21
C CYS A 69 -5.68 2.13 -4.52
N ILE A 70 -5.97 1.51 -5.66
CA ILE A 70 -6.11 2.19 -6.95
C ILE A 70 -7.28 3.18 -6.93
N ALA A 71 -8.43 2.78 -6.38
CA ALA A 71 -9.56 3.67 -6.24
C ALA A 71 -9.17 4.89 -5.41
N ILE A 72 -8.43 4.71 -4.31
CA ILE A 72 -8.02 5.82 -3.44
C ILE A 72 -6.88 6.65 -4.06
N LEU A 73 -6.05 6.07 -4.92
CA LEU A 73 -5.12 6.81 -5.77
C LEU A 73 -5.84 7.75 -6.74
N TYR A 74 -6.89 7.25 -7.42
CA TYR A 74 -7.62 8.02 -8.44
C TYR A 74 -8.60 9.02 -7.85
N PHE A 75 -9.37 8.62 -6.83
CA PHE A 75 -10.34 9.49 -6.16
C PHE A 75 -9.71 10.38 -5.07
N GLY A 76 -8.49 10.05 -4.63
CA GLY A 76 -7.79 10.71 -3.52
C GLY A 76 -8.38 10.36 -2.15
N GLY A 77 -7.69 10.75 -1.07
CA GLY A 77 -8.15 10.58 0.32
C GLY A 77 -9.40 11.41 0.72
N GLY A 78 -10.07 12.04 -0.24
CA GLY A 78 -11.28 12.83 -0.04
C GLY A 78 -11.09 14.05 0.88
N LYS A 79 -12.23 14.60 1.34
CA LYS A 79 -12.35 15.80 2.19
C LYS A 79 -11.73 15.66 3.59
N PHE A 80 -11.30 14.44 3.94
CA PHE A 80 -10.71 14.06 5.23
C PHE A 80 -9.19 13.94 5.18
N SER A 81 -8.54 14.08 4.01
CA SER A 81 -7.07 14.14 3.96
C SER A 81 -6.59 15.38 4.73
N MET A 82 -5.79 15.19 5.77
CA MET A 82 -5.18 16.28 6.54
C MET A 82 -4.36 17.22 5.64
N ASP A 83 -3.92 16.74 4.48
CA ASP A 83 -3.28 17.53 3.42
C ASP A 83 -4.18 18.67 2.92
N THR A 84 -5.48 18.40 2.69
CA THR A 84 -6.44 19.40 2.21
C THR A 84 -6.77 20.40 3.31
N ILE A 85 -6.88 19.93 4.55
CA ILE A 85 -7.17 20.78 5.73
C ILE A 85 -5.98 21.69 6.03
N LEU A 86 -4.74 21.17 5.94
CA LEU A 86 -3.52 21.93 6.16
C LEU A 86 -3.27 22.96 5.04
N ASN A 87 -3.51 22.60 3.78
CA ASN A 87 -3.41 23.54 2.66
C ASN A 87 -4.47 24.66 2.76
N LYS A 88 -5.70 24.31 3.17
CA LYS A 88 -6.78 25.29 3.40
C LYS A 88 -6.47 26.25 4.56
N LYS A 89 -5.80 25.76 5.61
CA LYS A 89 -5.42 26.57 6.78
C LYS A 89 -4.21 27.46 6.55
N LEU A 90 -3.33 27.14 5.60
CA LEU A 90 -2.22 28.01 5.20
C LEU A 90 -2.64 29.15 4.26
N MET A 91 -3.81 29.06 3.63
CA MET A 91 -4.34 30.05 2.69
C MET A 91 -5.44 30.96 3.30
N THR A 92 -5.73 30.82 4.61
CA THR A 92 -6.63 31.71 5.38
C THR A 92 -5.81 32.48 6.40
#